data_AF-A0A9E6W502-F1
#
_entry.id   AF-A0A9E6W502-F1
#
_cell.length_a   1.000
_cell.length_b   1.000
_cell.length_c   1.000
_cell.angle_alpha   90.00
_cell.angle_beta   90.00
_cell.angle_gamma   90.00
#
_symmetry.space_group_name_H-M   'P 1'
#
loop_
_entity.id
_entity.type
_entity.pdbx_description
1 polymer ?
#
loop_
_entity_poly.entity_id
_entity_poly.type
_entity_poly.pdbx_seq_one_letter_code
_entity_poly.pdbx_strand_id
1 'polypeptide(L)'
;MKFALIDNNRVEAKSGLIAICPGCSKSVIPKCGEQRVHHWAHSRGKMCDSWWESETEWHRNWKSKFPIEWQEGFLVDDKTGEMHIADIRTDKGLVIEFQHSHINLLERSSRESFYRDLSWVVDGTRLKRDYPRFLKGKESFRTIKKGIYSVIDPEECFPSSWLESSVPVLFDFNDTYSQLINHSKQHLLYCLFPVRVDRNAIVAEITVNAFVNKVISGEWTTRTRQFISDIIQVDKEMREQYEGQKRIEENLMFRKFMGLNRGRRSRQF
;
A
#
# COMPACT_ATOMS: atom_id res chain seq x y z
N MET A 1 6.43 4.82 21.43
CA MET A 1 6.48 3.35 21.48
C MET A 1 5.46 2.88 22.50
N LYS A 2 4.69 1.85 22.18
CA LYS A 2 3.73 1.17 23.05
C LYS A 2 4.42 0.17 23.96
N PHE A 3 5.47 -0.50 23.47
CA PHE A 3 6.19 -1.54 24.21
C PHE A 3 7.64 -1.15 24.54
N ALA A 4 8.13 -1.65 25.68
CA ALA A 4 9.52 -1.61 26.09
C ALA A 4 9.88 -2.92 26.83
N LEU A 5 11.16 -3.14 27.15
CA LEU A 5 11.61 -4.36 27.81
C LEU A 5 11.83 -4.19 29.31
N ILE A 6 11.27 -5.12 30.09
CA ILE A 6 11.57 -5.35 31.51
C ILE A 6 11.91 -6.84 31.65
N ASP A 7 13.10 -7.18 32.12
CA ASP A 7 13.59 -8.56 32.21
C ASP A 7 13.40 -9.36 30.90
N ASN A 8 13.74 -8.73 29.77
CA ASN A 8 13.53 -9.24 28.41
C ASN A 8 12.07 -9.48 27.97
N ASN A 9 11.09 -9.13 28.80
CA ASN A 9 9.67 -9.22 28.46
C ASN A 9 9.18 -7.89 27.89
N ARG A 10 8.37 -7.95 26.82
CA ARG A 10 7.71 -6.76 26.27
C ARG A 10 6.55 -6.34 27.17
N VAL A 11 6.60 -5.10 27.66
CA VAL A 11 5.63 -4.55 28.60
C VAL A 11 5.10 -3.21 28.09
N GLU A 12 3.79 -3.00 28.23
CA GLU A 12 3.14 -1.71 27.96
C GLU A 12 3.45 -0.67 29.04
N ALA A 13 3.40 0.61 28.67
CA ALA A 13 3.67 1.70 29.61
C ALA A 13 2.67 1.72 30.77
N LYS A 14 3.18 1.51 31.99
CA LYS A 14 2.46 1.68 33.25
C LYS A 14 3.23 2.59 34.18
N SER A 15 2.51 3.41 34.94
CA SER A 15 3.10 4.38 35.87
C SER A 15 4.06 3.71 36.85
N GLY A 16 5.18 4.38 37.15
CA GLY A 16 6.19 3.90 38.10
C GLY A 16 7.16 2.84 37.58
N LEU A 17 6.97 2.33 36.37
CA LEU A 17 7.91 1.37 35.76
C LEU A 17 9.12 2.09 35.14
N ILE A 18 10.24 1.38 35.05
CA ILE A 18 11.40 1.76 34.24
C ILE A 18 11.70 0.57 33.34
N ALA A 19 11.91 0.84 32.05
CA ALA A 19 12.18 -0.18 31.05
C ALA A 19 13.34 0.26 30.15
N ILE A 20 13.79 -0.63 29.28
CA ILE A 20 14.77 -0.32 28.24
C ILE A 20 14.12 -0.37 26.85
N CYS A 21 14.56 0.52 25.96
CA CYS A 21 14.15 0.51 24.55
C CYS A 21 14.68 -0.77 23.88
N PRO A 22 13.84 -1.57 23.19
CA PRO A 22 14.29 -2.77 22.49
C PRO A 22 15.33 -2.49 21.38
N GLY A 23 15.28 -1.30 20.77
CA GLY A 23 16.17 -0.95 19.66
C GLY A 23 17.53 -0.43 20.08
N CYS A 24 17.56 0.55 20.99
CA CYS A 24 18.82 1.21 21.38
C CYS A 24 19.32 0.84 22.79
N SER A 25 18.59 -0.02 23.51
CA SER A 25 18.89 -0.44 24.89
C SER A 25 18.97 0.69 25.93
N LYS A 26 18.65 1.94 25.57
CA LYS A 26 18.62 3.07 26.51
C LYS A 26 17.35 3.03 27.36
N SER A 27 17.44 3.61 28.55
CA SER A 27 16.31 3.72 29.48
C SER A 27 15.16 4.55 28.91
N VAL A 28 13.95 4.03 29.07
CA VAL A 28 12.69 4.71 28.75
C VAL A 28 11.82 4.86 30.00
N ILE A 29 11.03 5.93 30.03
CA ILE A 29 10.09 6.25 31.10
C ILE A 29 8.65 6.18 30.57
N PRO A 30 7.70 5.73 31.40
CA PRO A 30 6.30 5.66 31.03
C PRO A 30 5.71 7.07 31.08
N LYS A 31 4.98 7.44 30.03
CA LYS A 31 4.12 8.63 29.99
C LYS A 31 2.68 8.14 30.10
N CYS A 32 2.11 8.26 31.30
CA CYS A 32 0.77 7.81 31.64
C CYS A 32 -0.07 9.00 32.14
N GLY A 33 -1.38 8.96 31.91
CA GLY A 33 -2.30 10.01 32.35
C GLY A 33 -3.61 9.98 31.56
N GLU A 34 -4.62 10.69 32.05
CA GLU A 34 -5.97 10.66 31.49
C GLU A 34 -6.09 11.38 30.14
N GLN A 35 -5.19 12.34 29.87
CA GLN A 35 -5.23 13.16 28.65
C GLN A 35 -4.41 12.59 27.49
N ARG A 36 -3.57 11.58 27.72
CA ARG A 36 -2.64 11.07 26.70
C ARG A 36 -2.59 9.56 26.73
N VAL A 37 -2.58 8.95 25.55
CA VAL A 37 -2.42 7.51 25.42
C VAL A 37 -1.09 7.08 26.04
N HIS A 38 -1.15 6.03 26.86
CA HIS A 38 0.02 5.51 27.56
C HIS A 38 1.10 5.05 26.56
N HIS A 39 2.32 5.56 26.73
CA HIS A 39 3.45 5.23 25.87
C HIS A 39 4.78 5.34 26.61
N TRP A 40 5.79 4.65 26.07
CA TRP A 40 7.18 4.79 26.49
C TRP A 40 7.86 5.92 25.73
N ALA A 41 8.61 6.74 26.47
CA ALA A 41 9.45 7.80 25.93
C ALA A 41 10.89 7.66 26.44
N HIS A 42 11.88 7.99 25.62
CA HIS A 42 13.28 8.01 26.06
C HIS A 42 13.46 9.01 27.21
N SER A 43 14.15 8.58 28.29
CA SER A 43 14.30 9.38 29.51
C SER A 43 15.14 10.64 29.30
N ARG A 44 16.11 10.57 28.37
CA ARG A 44 16.95 11.68 27.91
C ARG A 44 17.26 11.52 26.41
N GLY A 45 17.15 12.60 25.65
CA GLY A 45 17.49 12.63 24.21
C GLY A 45 16.29 12.47 23.26
N LYS A 46 16.58 12.49 21.95
CA LYS A 46 15.59 12.25 20.90
C LYS A 46 15.21 10.77 20.85
N MET A 47 14.07 10.47 20.22
CA MET A 47 13.73 9.09 19.87
C MET A 47 14.87 8.47 19.06
N CYS A 48 15.14 7.18 19.30
CA CYS A 48 16.20 6.45 18.62
C CYS A 48 15.87 6.10 17.17
N ASP A 49 14.61 6.26 16.77
CA ASP A 49 14.15 6.13 15.39
C ASP A 49 13.86 7.54 14.85
N SER A 50 14.46 7.86 13.70
CA SER A 50 14.28 9.14 12.99
C SER A 50 12.93 9.24 12.29
N TRP A 51 12.27 8.11 12.01
CA TRP A 51 10.94 8.01 11.39
C TRP A 51 9.80 8.02 12.41
N TRP A 52 10.12 8.27 13.68
CA TRP A 52 9.14 8.29 14.74
C TRP A 52 8.07 9.38 14.51
N GLU A 53 6.81 8.96 14.54
CA GLU A 53 5.66 9.84 14.54
C GLU A 53 4.77 9.61 15.78
N SER A 54 3.93 10.61 16.08
CA SER A 54 2.87 10.45 17.07
C SER A 54 1.78 9.52 16.55
N GLU A 55 1.47 8.50 17.34
CA GLU A 55 0.47 7.50 16.99
C GLU A 55 -0.96 7.99 17.26
N THR A 56 -1.85 7.88 16.28
CA THR A 56 -3.28 8.21 16.41
C THR A 56 -4.11 7.00 16.86
N GLU A 57 -5.37 7.21 17.23
CA GLU A 57 -6.29 6.10 17.54
C GLU A 57 -6.51 5.19 16.33
N TRP A 58 -6.64 5.75 15.13
CA TRP A 58 -6.72 5.00 13.88
C TRP A 58 -5.52 4.07 13.71
N HIS A 59 -4.31 4.58 13.96
CA HIS A 59 -3.06 3.82 13.89
C HIS A 59 -3.04 2.65 14.89
N ARG A 60 -3.45 2.90 16.14
CA ARG A 60 -3.56 1.85 17.17
C ARG A 60 -4.60 0.78 16.83
N ASN A 61 -5.75 1.20 16.31
CA ASN A 61 -6.83 0.31 15.91
C ASN A 61 -6.44 -0.57 14.72
N TRP A 62 -5.54 -0.10 13.86
CA TRP A 62 -4.94 -0.90 12.80
C TRP A 62 -3.93 -1.90 13.35
N LYS A 63 -2.99 -1.45 14.20
CA LYS A 63 -2.00 -2.34 14.83
C LYS A 63 -2.64 -3.46 15.65
N SER A 64 -3.71 -3.16 16.38
CA SER A 64 -4.40 -4.12 17.24
C SER A 64 -5.08 -5.26 16.50
N LYS A 65 -5.22 -5.18 15.17
CA LYS A 65 -5.72 -6.28 14.31
C LYS A 65 -4.68 -7.39 14.11
N PHE A 66 -3.43 -7.16 14.51
CA PHE A 66 -2.32 -8.09 14.31
C PHE A 66 -1.78 -8.60 15.65
N PRO A 67 -1.14 -9.79 15.65
CA PRO A 67 -0.51 -10.36 16.85
C PRO A 67 0.47 -9.38 17.52
N ILE A 68 0.51 -9.42 18.85
CA ILE A 68 1.26 -8.47 19.67
C ILE A 68 2.76 -8.54 19.40
N GLU A 69 3.26 -9.74 19.14
CA GLU A 69 4.65 -10.05 18.79
C GLU A 69 5.11 -9.40 17.49
N TRP A 70 4.18 -9.07 16.58
CA TRP A 70 4.49 -8.42 15.31
C TRP A 70 4.46 -6.89 15.41
N GLN A 71 3.77 -6.33 16.39
CA GLN A 71 3.65 -4.88 16.56
C GLN A 71 4.99 -4.26 16.97
N GLU A 72 5.33 -3.08 16.44
CA GLU A 72 6.58 -2.35 16.77
C GLU A 72 7.85 -3.20 16.60
N GLY A 73 7.98 -3.83 15.43
CA GLY A 73 9.11 -4.68 15.10
C GLY A 73 10.36 -3.86 14.79
N PHE A 74 11.43 -4.08 15.56
CA PHE A 74 12.71 -3.39 15.33
C PHE A 74 13.48 -4.04 14.19
N LEU A 75 14.03 -3.22 13.29
CA LEU A 75 14.95 -3.64 12.23
C LEU A 75 16.19 -2.77 12.27
N VAL A 76 17.35 -3.40 12.13
CA VAL A 76 18.65 -2.75 12.01
C VAL A 76 19.23 -3.12 10.65
N ASP A 77 19.73 -2.13 9.91
CA ASP A 77 20.53 -2.38 8.73
C ASP A 77 21.96 -2.73 9.16
N ASP A 78 22.40 -3.94 8.83
CA ASP A 78 23.71 -4.46 9.26
C ASP A 78 24.91 -3.69 8.68
N LYS A 79 24.72 -2.92 7.59
CA LYS A 79 25.79 -2.18 6.91
C LYS A 79 25.91 -0.76 7.45
N THR A 80 24.81 -0.06 7.65
CA THR A 80 24.79 1.34 8.09
C THR A 80 24.65 1.47 9.60
N GLY A 81 24.12 0.43 10.27
CA GLY A 81 23.70 0.49 11.67
C GLY A 81 22.44 1.31 11.89
N GLU A 82 21.77 1.76 10.81
CA GLU A 82 20.51 2.48 10.89
C GLU A 82 19.42 1.56 11.44
N MET A 83 18.57 2.09 12.31
CA MET A 83 17.55 1.30 13.01
C MET A 83 16.20 2.01 12.92
N HIS A 84 15.19 1.24 12.51
CA HIS A 84 13.81 1.71 12.41
C HIS A 84 12.83 0.74 13.04
N ILE A 85 11.69 1.27 13.44
CA ILE A 85 10.61 0.53 14.08
C ILE A 85 9.48 0.39 13.06
N ALA A 86 9.27 -0.84 12.58
CA ALA A 86 8.12 -1.17 11.75
C ALA A 86 6.84 -1.21 12.59
N ASP A 87 5.73 -0.71 12.06
CA ASP A 87 4.45 -0.78 12.74
C ASP A 87 4.00 -2.22 12.98
N ILE A 88 4.04 -3.04 11.93
CA ILE A 88 3.86 -4.50 11.97
C ILE A 88 5.01 -5.14 11.20
N ARG A 89 5.66 -6.13 11.81
CA ARG A 89 6.62 -7.01 11.15
C ARG A 89 6.25 -8.46 11.41
N THR A 90 5.91 -9.17 10.33
CA THR A 90 5.60 -10.60 10.40
C THR A 90 6.86 -11.45 10.60
N ASP A 91 6.68 -12.69 11.04
CA ASP A 91 7.72 -13.73 11.12
C ASP A 91 8.35 -14.04 9.74
N LYS A 92 7.57 -13.90 8.66
CA LYS A 92 8.02 -14.07 7.27
C LYS A 92 8.70 -12.84 6.67
N GLY A 93 8.86 -11.76 7.45
CA GLY A 93 9.59 -10.56 7.04
C GLY A 93 8.79 -9.49 6.30
N LEU A 94 7.49 -9.73 6.00
CA LEU A 94 6.58 -8.68 5.52
C LEU A 94 6.42 -7.59 6.59
N VAL A 95 6.58 -6.35 6.17
CA VAL A 95 6.33 -5.14 6.95
C VAL A 95 5.04 -4.48 6.48
N ILE A 96 4.20 -4.05 7.42
CA ILE A 96 3.05 -3.18 7.15
C ILE A 96 3.26 -1.89 7.92
N GLU A 97 3.21 -0.77 7.21
CA GLU A 97 3.27 0.57 7.79
C GLU A 97 1.92 1.28 7.65
N PHE A 98 1.48 1.95 8.71
CA PHE A 98 0.25 2.73 8.72
C PHE A 98 0.58 4.22 8.64
N GLN A 99 0.12 4.88 7.59
CA GLN A 99 0.38 6.30 7.40
C GLN A 99 -0.87 7.14 7.60
N HIS A 100 -0.89 7.89 8.69
CA HIS A 100 -1.88 8.96 8.92
C HIS A 100 -1.31 10.35 8.69
N SER A 101 -0.04 10.63 8.99
CA SER A 101 0.52 11.98 8.82
C SER A 101 0.95 12.25 7.38
N HIS A 102 1.31 13.50 7.08
CA HIS A 102 1.98 13.79 5.82
C HIS A 102 3.37 13.16 5.81
N ILE A 103 3.64 12.30 4.83
CA ILE A 103 4.97 11.78 4.52
C ILE A 103 5.42 12.38 3.18
N ASN A 104 6.68 12.81 3.12
CA ASN A 104 7.26 13.30 1.87
C ASN A 104 7.76 12.14 0.99
N LEU A 105 7.93 12.40 -0.31
CA LEU A 105 8.31 11.37 -1.28
C LEU A 105 9.66 10.70 -0.98
N LEU A 106 10.66 11.47 -0.52
CA LEU A 106 11.99 10.95 -0.25
C LEU A 106 11.97 9.99 0.95
N GLU A 107 11.27 10.36 2.01
CA GLU A 107 11.11 9.53 3.19
C GLU A 107 10.34 8.25 2.88
N ARG A 108 9.22 8.35 2.15
CA ARG A 108 8.46 7.17 1.71
C ARG A 108 9.32 6.21 0.90
N SER A 109 10.07 6.72 -0.09
CA SER A 109 10.97 5.90 -0.91
C SER A 109 12.12 5.30 -0.08
N SER A 110 12.63 6.03 0.91
CA SER A 110 13.64 5.52 1.84
C SER A 110 13.11 4.33 2.65
N ARG A 111 11.88 4.45 3.20
CA ARG A 111 11.19 3.37 3.93
C ARG A 111 10.93 2.16 3.05
N GLU A 112 10.44 2.37 1.82
CA GLU A 112 10.21 1.31 0.84
C GLU A 112 11.52 0.54 0.52
N SER A 113 12.63 1.26 0.34
CA SER A 113 13.94 0.68 0.07
C SER A 113 14.50 -0.09 1.28
N PHE A 114 14.37 0.47 2.47
CA PHE A 114 14.88 -0.12 3.71
C PHE A 114 14.16 -1.43 4.05
N TYR A 115 12.82 -1.44 4.05
CA TYR A 115 12.03 -2.60 4.46
C TYR A 115 11.93 -3.69 3.37
N ARG A 116 12.04 -3.32 2.09
CA ARG A 116 11.96 -4.20 0.91
C ARG A 116 10.60 -4.87 0.69
N ASP A 117 10.14 -5.71 1.62
CA ASP A 117 8.82 -6.34 1.57
C ASP A 117 7.83 -5.52 2.42
N LEU A 118 7.34 -4.43 1.83
CA LEU A 118 6.47 -3.47 2.50
C LEU A 118 5.07 -3.45 1.85
N SER A 119 4.04 -3.18 2.64
CA SER A 119 2.77 -2.67 2.13
C SER A 119 2.29 -1.52 3.00
N TRP A 120 1.80 -0.46 2.36
CA TRP A 120 1.26 0.69 3.06
C TRP A 120 -0.22 0.52 3.31
N VAL A 121 -0.68 0.91 4.50
CA VAL A 121 -2.08 1.20 4.75
C VAL A 121 -2.19 2.68 5.08
N VAL A 122 -2.95 3.43 4.29
CA VAL A 122 -3.01 4.90 4.34
C VAL A 122 -4.38 5.35 4.78
N ASP A 123 -4.44 6.26 5.75
CA ASP A 123 -5.69 6.91 6.14
C ASP A 123 -6.15 7.86 5.03
N GLY A 124 -7.13 7.41 4.24
CA GLY A 124 -7.76 8.17 3.17
C GLY A 124 -8.72 9.25 3.66
N THR A 125 -8.95 9.34 4.98
CA THR A 125 -9.86 10.33 5.60
C THR A 125 -9.13 11.53 6.22
N ARG A 126 -7.80 11.49 6.25
CA ARG A 126 -6.95 12.56 6.83
C ARG A 126 -7.31 13.95 6.32
N LEU A 127 -7.43 14.12 5.00
CA LEU A 127 -7.85 15.39 4.40
C LEU A 127 -9.33 15.35 4.04
N LYS A 128 -10.07 16.39 4.45
CA LYS A 128 -11.52 16.53 4.22
C LYS A 128 -11.97 16.32 2.77
N ARG A 129 -11.09 16.58 1.80
CA ARG A 129 -11.39 16.48 0.36
C ARG A 129 -11.01 15.14 -0.27
N ASP A 130 -10.19 14.33 0.40
CA ASP A 130 -9.68 13.08 -0.19
C ASP A 130 -10.81 12.08 -0.43
N TYR A 131 -11.69 11.86 0.56
CA TYR A 131 -12.80 10.93 0.40
C TYR A 131 -13.85 11.37 -0.65
N PRO A 132 -14.36 12.63 -0.66
CA PRO A 132 -15.24 13.08 -1.73
C PRO A 132 -14.61 13.02 -3.12
N ARG A 133 -13.32 13.33 -3.24
CA ARG A 133 -12.57 13.20 -4.50
C ARG A 133 -12.53 11.74 -4.94
N PHE A 134 -12.16 10.83 -4.02
CA PHE A 134 -12.15 9.41 -4.28
C PHE A 134 -13.52 8.90 -4.77
N LEU A 135 -14.62 9.25 -4.11
CA LEU A 135 -15.97 8.83 -4.52
C LEU A 135 -16.31 9.28 -5.94
N LYS A 136 -16.02 10.55 -6.28
CA LYS A 136 -16.25 11.09 -7.61
C LYS A 136 -15.39 10.39 -8.67
N GLY A 137 -14.10 10.23 -8.41
CA GLY A 137 -13.18 9.56 -9.34
C GLY A 137 -13.49 8.07 -9.54
N LYS A 138 -14.01 7.42 -8.50
CA LYS A 138 -14.43 6.00 -8.53
C LYS A 138 -15.52 5.73 -9.57
N GLU A 139 -16.35 6.72 -9.92
CA GLU A 139 -17.37 6.58 -10.97
C GLU A 139 -16.76 6.25 -12.35
N SER A 140 -15.50 6.64 -12.58
CA SER A 140 -14.77 6.38 -13.83
C SER A 140 -14.01 5.04 -13.84
N PHE A 141 -14.12 4.22 -12.78
CA PHE A 141 -13.40 2.95 -12.70
C PHE A 141 -13.91 1.96 -13.74
N ARG A 142 -12.99 1.42 -14.55
CA ARG A 142 -13.30 0.38 -15.53
C ARG A 142 -13.08 -0.99 -14.91
N THR A 143 -14.13 -1.79 -14.81
CA THR A 143 -14.04 -3.12 -14.22
C THR A 143 -13.27 -4.06 -15.16
N ILE A 144 -12.18 -4.66 -14.67
CA ILE A 144 -11.45 -5.74 -15.35
C ILE A 144 -12.06 -7.08 -14.94
N LYS A 145 -12.22 -7.28 -13.62
CA LYS A 145 -12.92 -8.41 -13.01
C LYS A 145 -13.63 -7.90 -11.77
N LYS A 146 -14.58 -8.65 -11.23
CA LYS A 146 -15.27 -8.27 -9.98
C LYS A 146 -14.25 -7.89 -8.89
N GLY A 147 -14.33 -6.64 -8.40
CA GLY A 147 -13.43 -6.09 -7.39
C GLY A 147 -12.05 -5.65 -7.88
N ILE A 148 -11.78 -5.65 -9.20
CA ILE A 148 -10.51 -5.21 -9.80
C ILE A 148 -10.78 -4.26 -10.95
N TYR A 149 -10.09 -3.13 -10.92
CA TYR A 149 -10.38 -1.98 -11.75
C TYR A 149 -9.12 -1.46 -12.44
N SER A 150 -9.31 -0.99 -13.67
CA SER A 150 -8.40 -0.14 -14.40
C SER A 150 -8.82 1.31 -14.20
N VAL A 151 -7.88 2.17 -13.82
CA VAL A 151 -8.11 3.59 -13.52
C VAL A 151 -7.20 4.45 -14.38
N ILE A 152 -7.78 5.27 -15.25
CA ILE A 152 -7.02 6.08 -16.21
C ILE A 152 -6.35 7.27 -15.51
N ASP A 153 -7.13 8.02 -14.73
CA ASP A 153 -6.69 9.24 -14.05
C ASP A 153 -6.69 9.02 -12.51
N PRO A 154 -5.77 8.21 -11.96
CA PRO A 154 -5.78 7.88 -10.54
C PRO A 154 -5.51 9.07 -9.61
N GLU A 155 -4.93 10.16 -10.09
CA GLU A 155 -4.77 11.43 -9.38
C GLU A 155 -6.11 12.11 -9.04
N GLU A 156 -7.16 11.82 -9.81
CA GLU A 156 -8.53 12.25 -9.52
C GLU A 156 -9.17 11.42 -8.41
N CYS A 157 -8.49 10.38 -7.92
CA CYS A 157 -9.02 9.45 -6.91
C CYS A 157 -8.15 9.42 -5.65
N PHE A 158 -6.83 9.33 -5.84
CA PHE A 158 -5.86 9.09 -4.78
C PHE A 158 -4.87 10.25 -4.65
N PRO A 159 -4.30 10.50 -3.46
CA PRO A 159 -3.30 11.54 -3.31
C PRO A 159 -2.05 11.24 -4.16
N SER A 160 -1.57 12.24 -4.89
CA SER A 160 -0.45 12.11 -5.84
C SER A 160 0.84 11.58 -5.22
N SER A 161 1.05 11.84 -3.93
CA SER A 161 2.20 11.33 -3.16
C SER A 161 2.27 9.81 -3.05
N TRP A 162 1.22 9.08 -3.45
CA TRP A 162 1.14 7.63 -3.38
C TRP A 162 1.11 6.92 -4.74
N LEU A 163 0.87 7.65 -5.83
CA LEU A 163 0.67 7.07 -7.16
C LEU A 163 1.92 6.36 -7.73
N GLU A 164 3.08 6.83 -7.30
CA GLU A 164 4.40 6.31 -7.69
C GLU A 164 5.04 5.50 -6.56
N SER A 165 4.24 4.89 -5.67
CA SER A 165 4.79 3.96 -4.68
C SER A 165 5.30 2.70 -5.38
N SER A 166 6.45 2.18 -4.95
CA SER A 166 7.02 0.95 -5.48
C SER A 166 6.40 -0.31 -4.88
N VAL A 167 5.51 -0.14 -3.89
CA VAL A 167 4.86 -1.23 -3.15
C VAL A 167 3.34 -1.05 -3.14
N PRO A 168 2.55 -2.08 -2.76
CA PRO A 168 1.11 -1.95 -2.65
C PRO A 168 0.70 -0.88 -1.62
N VAL A 169 -0.26 -0.04 -1.98
CA VAL A 169 -0.82 1.01 -1.10
C VAL A 169 -2.31 0.78 -0.93
N LEU A 170 -2.74 0.46 0.30
CA LEU A 170 -4.13 0.22 0.66
C LEU A 170 -4.71 1.49 1.28
N PHE A 171 -5.65 2.14 0.60
CA PHE A 171 -6.35 3.29 1.15
C PHE A 171 -7.54 2.84 2.00
N ASP A 172 -7.52 3.26 3.25
CA ASP A 172 -8.62 3.12 4.19
C ASP A 172 -9.39 4.43 4.24
N PHE A 173 -10.52 4.50 3.53
CA PHE A 173 -11.43 5.64 3.60
C PHE A 173 -12.42 5.55 4.76
N ASN A 174 -12.22 4.57 5.67
CA ASN A 174 -13.01 4.34 6.88
C ASN A 174 -14.47 4.71 6.65
N ASP A 175 -15.16 3.95 5.81
CA ASP A 175 -16.50 4.26 5.27
C ASP A 175 -17.58 4.19 6.36
N THR A 176 -17.39 5.01 7.40
CA THR A 176 -18.23 5.17 8.58
C THR A 176 -19.60 5.63 8.15
N TYR A 177 -19.71 6.41 7.06
CA TYR A 177 -20.99 6.81 6.50
C TYR A 177 -21.79 5.62 5.93
N SER A 178 -21.17 4.72 5.16
CA SER A 178 -21.86 3.48 4.73
C SER A 178 -22.09 2.51 5.87
N GLN A 179 -21.22 2.47 6.89
CA GLN A 179 -21.42 1.63 8.08
C GLN A 179 -22.60 2.13 8.94
N LEU A 180 -22.83 3.45 9.00
CA LEU A 180 -23.95 4.07 9.73
C LEU A 180 -25.29 3.86 9.02
N ILE A 181 -25.31 3.89 7.69
CA ILE A 181 -26.55 3.75 6.90
C ILE A 181 -26.85 2.28 6.59
N ASN A 182 -25.82 1.43 6.52
CA ASN A 182 -25.96 0.05 6.14
C ASN A 182 -24.95 -0.83 6.93
N HIS A 183 -25.37 -1.26 8.12
CA HIS A 183 -24.62 -2.15 9.01
C HIS A 183 -24.13 -3.47 8.36
N SER A 184 -24.61 -3.81 7.16
CA SER A 184 -24.20 -5.00 6.42
C SER A 184 -23.04 -4.78 5.43
N LYS A 185 -22.64 -3.54 5.14
CA LYS A 185 -21.54 -3.26 4.21
C LYS A 185 -20.20 -3.58 4.86
N GLN A 186 -19.44 -4.46 4.21
CA GLN A 186 -18.10 -4.83 4.64
C GLN A 186 -17.16 -3.61 4.52
N HIS A 187 -16.31 -3.40 5.52
CA HIS A 187 -15.27 -2.36 5.48
C HIS A 187 -14.24 -2.71 4.41
N LEU A 188 -14.16 -1.87 3.38
CA LEU A 188 -13.28 -2.04 2.23
C LEU A 188 -12.04 -1.15 2.31
N LEU A 189 -10.96 -1.69 1.78
CA LEU A 189 -9.72 -1.03 1.40
C LEU A 189 -9.65 -0.97 -0.13
N TYR A 190 -9.02 0.07 -0.64
CA TYR A 190 -8.71 0.20 -2.06
C TYR A 190 -7.20 0.08 -2.24
N CYS A 191 -6.76 -1.07 -2.74
CA CYS A 191 -5.35 -1.38 -2.94
C CYS A 191 -4.91 -0.93 -4.32
N LEU A 192 -4.10 0.13 -4.38
CA LEU A 192 -3.36 0.54 -5.55
C LEU A 192 -2.09 -0.32 -5.66
N PHE A 193 -1.95 -1.04 -6.77
CA PHE A 193 -0.77 -1.88 -7.01
C PHE A 193 0.34 -1.08 -7.71
N PRO A 194 1.62 -1.42 -7.47
CA PRO A 194 2.77 -0.76 -8.10
C PRO A 194 2.98 -1.28 -9.54
N VAL A 195 1.93 -1.23 -10.35
CA VAL A 195 1.94 -1.69 -11.74
C VAL A 195 1.01 -0.84 -12.59
N ARG A 196 1.38 -0.63 -13.85
CA ARG A 196 0.56 0.03 -14.85
C ARG A 196 0.29 -0.90 -16.02
N VAL A 197 -0.96 -0.93 -16.48
CA VAL A 197 -1.41 -1.68 -17.65
C VAL A 197 -1.99 -0.69 -18.64
N ASP A 198 -1.41 -0.62 -19.83
CA ASP A 198 -1.75 0.41 -20.81
C ASP A 198 -1.78 1.83 -20.19
N ARG A 199 -0.75 2.15 -19.39
CA ARG A 199 -0.60 3.40 -18.59
C ARG A 199 -1.60 3.59 -17.44
N ASN A 200 -2.64 2.76 -17.36
CA ASN A 200 -3.67 2.85 -16.33
C ASN A 200 -3.18 2.23 -15.01
N ALA A 201 -3.61 2.82 -13.90
CA ALA A 201 -3.44 2.25 -12.58
C ALA A 201 -4.34 1.01 -12.39
N ILE A 202 -3.85 0.04 -11.62
CA ILE A 202 -4.61 -1.13 -11.21
C ILE A 202 -5.00 -1.00 -9.74
N VAL A 203 -6.30 -1.12 -9.48
CA VAL A 203 -6.87 -1.02 -8.13
C VAL A 203 -7.70 -2.26 -7.82
N ALA A 204 -7.57 -2.80 -6.61
CA ALA A 204 -8.49 -3.82 -6.10
C ALA A 204 -9.27 -3.33 -4.88
N GLU A 205 -10.54 -3.75 -4.79
CA GLU A 205 -11.33 -3.70 -3.57
C GLU A 205 -11.04 -4.93 -2.71
N ILE A 206 -10.60 -4.71 -1.48
CA ILE A 206 -10.21 -5.76 -0.54
C ILE A 206 -10.87 -5.46 0.80
N THR A 207 -11.54 -6.42 1.42
CA THR A 207 -12.11 -6.20 2.75
C THR A 207 -11.00 -6.16 3.79
N VAL A 208 -11.17 -5.38 4.85
CA VAL A 208 -10.19 -5.32 5.96
C VAL A 208 -9.89 -6.71 6.51
N ASN A 209 -10.92 -7.53 6.71
CA ASN A 209 -10.75 -8.91 7.20
C ASN A 209 -9.98 -9.79 6.21
N ALA A 210 -10.22 -9.66 4.90
CA ALA A 210 -9.47 -10.43 3.91
C ALA A 210 -7.99 -10.03 3.91
N PHE A 211 -7.69 -8.73 3.98
CA PHE A 211 -6.31 -8.24 4.09
C PHE A 211 -5.62 -8.78 5.34
N VAL A 212 -6.20 -8.55 6.52
CA VAL A 212 -5.65 -9.01 7.81
C VAL A 212 -5.43 -10.52 7.82
N ASN A 213 -6.42 -11.31 7.39
CA ASN A 213 -6.30 -12.77 7.36
C ASN A 213 -5.18 -13.24 6.43
N LYS A 214 -4.97 -12.57 5.29
CA LYS A 214 -3.90 -12.94 4.34
C LYS A 214 -2.51 -12.52 4.82
N VAL A 215 -2.41 -11.44 5.60
CA VAL A 215 -1.16 -11.10 6.29
C VAL A 215 -0.88 -12.14 7.38
N ILE A 216 -1.88 -12.49 8.20
CA ILE A 216 -1.73 -13.48 9.28
C ILE A 216 -1.37 -14.87 8.75
N SER A 217 -2.01 -15.34 7.66
CA SER A 217 -1.62 -16.62 7.03
C SER A 217 -0.26 -16.55 6.32
N GLY A 218 0.29 -15.35 6.15
CA GLY A 218 1.52 -15.09 5.41
C GLY A 218 1.39 -15.40 3.92
N GLU A 219 0.18 -15.28 3.37
CA GLU A 219 -0.11 -15.40 1.95
C GLU A 219 -0.07 -14.05 1.21
N TRP A 220 -0.19 -12.93 1.93
CA TRP A 220 -0.35 -11.59 1.36
C TRP A 220 0.70 -11.28 0.29
N THR A 221 1.98 -11.35 0.66
CA THR A 221 3.11 -11.07 -0.22
C THR A 221 3.06 -11.91 -1.50
N THR A 222 2.94 -13.24 -1.38
CA THR A 222 2.94 -14.15 -2.52
C THR A 222 1.74 -13.91 -3.43
N ARG A 223 0.55 -13.71 -2.86
CA ARG A 223 -0.67 -13.45 -3.64
C ARG A 223 -0.58 -12.13 -4.39
N THR A 224 -0.05 -11.09 -3.76
CA THR A 224 0.13 -9.78 -4.41
C THR A 224 1.14 -9.85 -5.54
N ARG A 225 2.29 -10.51 -5.34
CA ARG A 225 3.29 -10.70 -6.40
C ARG A 225 2.74 -11.52 -7.57
N GLN A 226 2.05 -12.62 -7.28
CA GLN A 226 1.42 -13.45 -8.31
C GLN A 226 0.38 -12.64 -9.10
N PHE A 227 -0.49 -11.90 -8.41
CA PHE A 227 -1.49 -11.05 -9.04
C PHE A 227 -0.89 -10.00 -9.98
N ILE A 228 0.17 -9.31 -9.53
CA ILE A 228 0.90 -8.34 -10.37
C ILE A 228 1.49 -9.03 -11.59
N SER A 229 2.14 -10.19 -11.40
CA SER A 229 2.72 -10.97 -12.50
C SER A 229 1.67 -11.41 -13.52
N ASP A 230 0.53 -11.91 -13.06
CA ASP A 230 -0.57 -12.36 -13.93
C ASP A 230 -1.11 -11.20 -14.77
N ILE A 231 -1.30 -10.02 -14.15
CA ILE A 231 -1.77 -8.83 -14.85
C ILE A 231 -0.78 -8.37 -15.92
N ILE A 232 0.52 -8.35 -15.60
CA ILE A 232 1.57 -7.95 -16.55
C ILE A 232 1.59 -8.92 -17.73
N GLN A 233 1.48 -10.23 -17.45
CA GLN A 233 1.47 -11.26 -18.48
C GLN A 233 0.26 -11.10 -19.42
N VAL A 234 -0.93 -10.89 -18.87
CA VAL A 234 -2.15 -10.66 -19.65
C VAL A 234 -2.05 -9.39 -20.50
N ASP A 235 -1.52 -8.28 -19.97
CA ASP A 235 -1.28 -7.06 -20.74
C ASP A 235 -0.33 -7.29 -21.91
N LYS A 236 0.79 -8.00 -21.66
CA LYS A 236 1.77 -8.34 -22.69
C LYS A 236 1.14 -9.17 -23.82
N GLU A 237 0.39 -10.21 -23.47
CA GLU A 237 -0.29 -11.07 -24.44
C GLU A 237 -1.32 -10.29 -25.27
N MET A 238 -2.11 -9.42 -24.66
CA MET A 238 -3.07 -8.58 -25.38
C MET A 238 -2.38 -7.61 -26.36
N ARG A 239 -1.25 -7.01 -25.98
CA ARG A 239 -0.49 -6.12 -26.87
C ARG A 239 0.11 -6.87 -28.05
N GLU A 240 0.69 -8.05 -27.82
CA GLU A 240 1.23 -8.90 -28.89
C GLU A 240 0.14 -9.32 -29.88
N GLN A 241 -1.05 -9.68 -29.39
CA GLN A 241 -2.21 -9.99 -30.22
C GLN A 241 -2.67 -8.79 -31.05
N TYR A 242 -2.79 -7.61 -30.43
CA TYR A 242 -3.20 -6.38 -31.11
C TYR A 242 -2.19 -5.97 -32.20
N GLU A 243 -0.89 -6.00 -31.91
CA GLU A 243 0.15 -5.74 -32.90
C GLU A 243 0.12 -6.76 -34.04
N GLY A 244 -0.11 -8.04 -33.74
CA GLY A 244 -0.29 -9.10 -34.72
C GLY A 244 -1.47 -8.83 -35.65
N GLN A 245 -2.63 -8.47 -35.10
CA GLN A 245 -3.82 -8.11 -35.87
C GLN A 245 -3.57 -6.88 -36.75
N LYS A 246 -2.97 -5.83 -36.20
CA LYS A 246 -2.62 -4.61 -36.95
C LYS A 246 -1.69 -4.90 -38.13
N ARG A 247 -0.65 -5.72 -37.92
CA ARG A 247 0.25 -6.16 -39.01
C ARG A 247 -0.48 -6.94 -40.11
N ILE A 248 -1.44 -7.78 -39.73
CA ILE A 248 -2.26 -8.54 -40.70
C ILE A 248 -3.13 -7.57 -41.53
N GLU A 249 -3.80 -6.62 -40.87
CA GLU A 249 -4.63 -5.61 -41.54
C GLU A 249 -3.82 -4.71 -42.48
N GLU A 250 -2.65 -4.23 -42.04
CA GLU A 250 -1.74 -3.43 -42.87
C GLU A 250 -1.27 -4.22 -44.10
N ASN A 251 -0.90 -5.50 -43.93
CA ASN A 251 -0.52 -6.37 -45.04
C ASN A 251 -1.67 -6.62 -46.02
N LEU A 252 -2.90 -6.82 -45.52
CA LEU A 252 -4.10 -6.97 -46.35
C LEU A 252 -4.41 -5.69 -47.13
N MET A 253 -4.31 -4.52 -46.50
CA MET A 253 -4.47 -3.23 -47.17
C MET A 253 -3.40 -3.00 -48.24
N PHE A 254 -2.14 -3.28 -47.95
CA PHE A 254 -1.04 -3.17 -48.90
C PHE A 254 -1.24 -4.09 -50.12
N ARG A 255 -1.65 -5.34 -49.90
CA ARG A 255 -1.98 -6.28 -50.99
C ARG A 255 -3.14 -5.79 -51.86
N LYS A 256 -4.21 -5.25 -51.26
CA LYS A 256 -5.33 -4.64 -52.00
C LYS A 256 -4.86 -3.45 -52.85
N PHE A 257 -4.02 -2.57 -52.29
CA PHE A 257 -3.47 -1.42 -53.00
C PHE A 257 -2.59 -1.84 -54.20
N MET A 258 -1.72 -2.83 -54.03
CA MET A 258 -0.88 -3.37 -55.11
C MET A 258 -1.70 -4.10 -56.20
N GLY A 259 -2.78 -4.79 -55.82
CA GLY A 259 -3.71 -5.43 -56.76
C GLY A 259 -4.48 -4.42 -57.61
N LEU A 260 -4.93 -3.32 -57.03
CA LEU A 260 -5.62 -2.22 -57.74
C LEU A 260 -4.71 -1.51 -58.76
N ASN A 261 -3.42 -1.38 -58.46
CA ASN A 261 -2.44 -0.76 -59.37
C ASN A 261 -2.04 -1.67 -60.55
N ARG A 262 -2.13 -3.00 -60.42
CA ARG A 262 -1.92 -3.93 -61.54
C ARG A 262 -3.07 -3.91 -62.56
N GLY A 263 -4.30 -3.68 -62.13
CA GLY A 263 -5.48 -3.59 -63.02
C GLY A 263 -5.61 -2.29 -63.82
N ARG A 264 -4.93 -1.21 -63.42
CA ARG A 264 -4.95 0.08 -64.15
C ARG A 264 -3.91 0.18 -65.28
N ARG A 265 -2.88 -0.67 -65.30
CA ARG A 265 -1.85 -0.67 -66.35
C ARG A 265 -2.21 -1.49 -67.60
N SER A 266 -3.32 -2.22 -67.61
CA SER A 266 -3.73 -3.07 -68.74
C SER A 266 -4.82 -2.47 -69.64
N ARG A 267 -5.10 -1.16 -69.53
CA ARG A 267 -6.05 -0.44 -70.39
C ARG A 267 -5.38 0.77 -71.05
N GLN A 268 -4.34 0.51 -71.83
CA GLN A 268 -3.79 1.43 -72.84
C GLN A 268 -3.32 0.57 -74.01
N PHE A 269 -4.26 0.17 -74.86
CA PHE A 269 -4.06 -0.22 -76.25
C PHE A 269 -5.35 0.10 -77.00
#